data_AF-A0A942DL45-F1
#
_entry.id   AF-A0A942DL45-F1
#
_cell.length_a   1.000
_cell.length_b   1.000
_cell.length_c   1.000
_cell.angle_alpha   90.00
_cell.angle_beta   90.00
_cell.angle_gamma   90.00
#
_symmetry.space_group_name_H-M   'P 1'
#
loop_
_entity.id
_entity.type
_entity.pdbx_description
1 polymer ?
#
loop_
_entity_poly.entity_id
_entity_poly.type
_entity_poly.pdbx_seq_one_letter_code
_entity_poly.pdbx_strand_id
1 'polypeptide(L)'
;MRNLSSVLSFLALSSVSLLAFGVPTCAEKPAAAPPADAFSKMDRAQTLVYNLNHVANSTGFYLLQDIRNIDTMDHDLTKALRQVQEVDKTFGRLRGNPDKRSLEAVSIKIEKALNSRAIFEEDLKDAYLTLKSSIQETLVNDVPSKSK
;
A
#
# COMPACT_ATOMS: atom_id res chain seq x y z
N MET A 1 -15.69 18.41 -62.54
CA MET A 1 -15.93 19.53 -61.60
C MET A 1 -16.27 18.89 -60.25
N ARG A 2 -15.29 18.62 -59.38
CA ARG A 2 -14.68 19.47 -58.34
C ARG A 2 -15.64 19.87 -57.20
N ASN A 3 -15.19 19.53 -55.98
CA ASN A 3 -15.56 19.98 -54.63
C ASN A 3 -16.58 19.08 -53.90
N LEU A 4 -16.21 18.22 -52.92
CA LEU A 4 -15.36 18.36 -51.71
C LEU A 4 -15.81 19.47 -50.75
N SER A 5 -15.94 19.08 -49.48
CA SER A 5 -16.20 19.87 -48.25
C SER A 5 -17.69 20.18 -48.01
N SER A 6 -18.31 19.85 -46.88
CA SER A 6 -17.83 19.78 -45.49
C SER A 6 -18.68 18.73 -44.75
N VAL A 7 -18.18 17.63 -44.19
CA VAL A 7 -17.26 17.47 -43.04
C VAL A 7 -17.81 18.12 -41.76
N LEU A 8 -17.82 17.32 -40.69
CA LEU A 8 -18.09 17.64 -39.27
C LEU A 8 -19.55 17.56 -38.80
N SER A 9 -20.06 16.34 -38.72
CA SER A 9 -21.03 15.96 -37.67
C SER A 9 -20.36 14.98 -36.71
N PHE A 10 -19.33 15.46 -36.01
CA PHE A 10 -18.79 14.82 -34.82
C PHE A 10 -19.00 15.79 -33.66
N LEU A 11 -20.17 15.72 -33.03
CA LEU A 11 -20.38 16.26 -31.70
C LEU A 11 -19.65 15.33 -30.73
N ALA A 12 -18.40 15.68 -30.50
CA ALA A 12 -17.61 15.20 -29.39
C ALA A 12 -18.03 15.93 -28.09
N LEU A 13 -17.74 15.26 -26.97
CA LEU A 13 -17.81 15.75 -25.59
C LEU A 13 -19.20 15.85 -24.97
N SER A 14 -19.68 14.72 -24.45
CA SER A 14 -20.40 14.74 -23.17
C SER A 14 -19.69 13.83 -22.17
N SER A 15 -19.24 14.49 -21.10
CA SER A 15 -19.04 13.94 -19.76
C SER A 15 -18.14 12.71 -19.62
N VAL A 16 -16.85 12.99 -19.44
CA VAL A 16 -16.01 12.26 -18.48
C VAL A 16 -16.79 12.18 -17.18
N SER A 17 -17.42 11.03 -16.92
CA SER A 17 -17.84 10.69 -15.57
C SER A 17 -16.56 10.44 -14.80
N LEU A 18 -16.09 11.47 -14.10
CA LEU A 18 -15.27 11.33 -12.90
C LEU A 18 -16.07 10.42 -11.96
N LEU A 19 -15.86 9.11 -12.09
CA LEU A 19 -16.04 8.20 -10.97
C LEU A 19 -15.04 8.68 -9.95
N ALA A 20 -15.53 9.53 -9.05
CA ALA A 20 -14.94 9.81 -7.78
C ALA A 20 -14.51 8.46 -7.21
N PHE A 21 -13.19 8.22 -7.24
CA PHE A 21 -12.57 7.32 -6.29
C PHE A 21 -12.89 7.93 -4.93
N GLY A 22 -14.04 7.51 -4.38
CA GLY A 22 -14.36 7.65 -2.98
C GLY A 22 -13.32 6.84 -2.24
N VAL A 23 -12.19 7.47 -1.96
CA VAL A 23 -11.33 7.06 -0.85
C VAL A 23 -12.27 7.07 0.35
N PRO A 24 -12.53 5.91 1.00
CA PRO A 24 -13.12 5.97 2.32
C PRO A 24 -12.04 6.59 3.19
N THR A 25 -12.11 7.90 3.40
CA THR A 25 -11.47 8.50 4.56
C THR A 25 -12.23 7.90 5.75
N CYS A 26 -11.76 6.74 6.22
CA CYS A 26 -11.96 6.34 7.59
C CYS A 26 -11.55 7.56 8.41
N ALA A 27 -12.54 8.29 8.91
CA ALA A 27 -12.34 9.28 9.94
C ALA A 27 -11.86 8.50 11.16
N GLU A 28 -10.55 8.24 11.19
CA GLU A 28 -9.88 7.61 12.30
C GLU A 28 -10.02 8.58 13.46
N LYS A 29 -10.86 8.18 14.41
CA LYS A 29 -11.01 8.84 15.70
C LYS A 29 -9.59 9.13 16.22
N PRO A 30 -9.24 10.39 16.53
CA PRO A 30 -7.90 10.68 17.03
C PRO A 30 -7.64 9.76 18.22
N ALA A 31 -6.57 8.97 18.11
CA ALA A 31 -6.12 8.08 19.16
C ALA A 31 -6.06 8.90 20.45
N ALA A 32 -6.79 8.43 21.47
CA ALA A 32 -6.86 9.10 22.75
C ALA A 32 -5.44 9.41 23.22
N ALA A 33 -5.19 10.68 23.55
CA ALA A 33 -3.92 11.10 24.12
C ALA A 33 -3.55 10.10 25.24
N PRO A 34 -2.34 9.53 25.21
CA PRO A 34 -1.99 8.48 26.14
C PRO A 34 -2.06 9.01 27.58
N PRO A 35 -2.34 8.13 28.57
CA PRO A 35 -2.52 8.55 29.95
C PRO A 35 -1.27 9.32 30.42
N ALA A 36 -1.50 10.53 30.91
CA ALA A 36 -0.45 11.49 31.31
C ALA A 36 0.57 10.89 32.31
N ASP A 37 0.17 9.85 33.04
CA ASP A 37 0.99 9.18 34.05
C ASP A 37 2.18 8.40 33.48
N ALA A 38 2.13 7.94 32.22
CA ALA A 38 3.26 7.24 31.59
C ALA A 38 4.38 8.19 31.18
N PHE A 39 4.03 9.39 30.73
CA PHE A 39 4.97 10.45 30.31
C PHE A 39 5.58 11.19 31.51
N SER A 40 4.90 11.15 32.66
CA SER A 40 5.38 11.81 33.88
C SER A 40 6.70 11.24 34.42
N LYS A 41 7.13 10.06 33.94
CA LYS A 41 8.37 9.39 34.34
C LYS A 41 9.44 9.32 33.24
N MET A 42 9.11 9.70 32.01
CA MET A 42 10.01 9.58 30.87
C MET A 42 10.59 10.95 30.51
N ASP A 43 11.88 11.01 30.23
CA ASP A 43 12.47 12.22 29.66
C ASP A 43 12.06 12.40 28.18
N ARG A 44 12.51 13.50 27.57
CA ARG A 44 12.18 13.81 26.17
C ARG A 44 12.72 12.76 25.19
N ALA A 45 13.92 12.22 25.41
CA ALA A 45 14.51 11.24 24.52
C ALA A 45 13.75 9.91 24.59
N GLN A 46 13.44 9.46 25.81
CA GLN A 46 12.63 8.28 26.08
C GLN A 46 11.22 8.41 25.49
N THR A 47 10.62 9.59 25.61
CA THR A 47 9.32 9.91 25.01
C THR A 47 9.35 9.76 23.48
N LEU A 48 10.40 10.23 22.80
CA LEU A 48 10.52 10.08 21.35
C LEU A 48 10.60 8.60 20.93
N VAL A 49 11.39 7.80 21.64
CA VAL A 49 11.51 6.36 21.38
C VAL A 49 10.18 5.64 21.62
N TYR A 50 9.52 5.94 22.74
CA TYR A 50 8.20 5.38 23.07
C TYR A 50 7.14 5.69 22.00
N ASN A 51 7.18 6.92 21.47
CA ASN A 51 6.20 7.39 20.48
C ASN A 51 6.28 6.65 19.14
N LEU A 52 7.39 5.96 18.83
CA LEU A 52 7.52 5.15 17.60
C LEU A 52 6.48 4.03 17.49
N ASN A 53 5.82 3.64 18.58
CA ASN A 53 4.82 2.57 18.58
C ASN A 53 3.48 2.93 19.26
N HIS A 54 3.35 4.10 19.88
CA HIS A 54 2.20 4.43 20.73
C HIS A 54 1.41 5.67 20.29
N VAL A 55 1.90 6.41 19.30
CA VAL A 55 1.22 7.60 18.77
C VAL A 55 0.60 7.28 17.41
N ALA A 56 -0.47 7.99 17.06
CA ALA A 56 -1.04 7.95 15.71
C ALA A 56 0.01 8.32 14.66
N ASN A 57 -0.03 7.68 13.48
CA ASN A 57 0.93 7.90 12.40
C ASN A 57 2.40 7.65 12.82
N SER A 58 2.60 6.80 13.82
CA SER A 58 3.93 6.32 14.22
C SER A 58 4.45 5.24 13.26
N THR A 59 5.73 4.91 13.35
CA THR A 59 6.33 3.82 12.57
C THR A 59 5.58 2.51 12.79
N GLY A 60 5.25 2.17 14.04
CA GLY A 60 4.48 0.98 14.37
C GLY A 60 3.07 0.99 13.76
N PHE A 61 2.44 2.16 13.67
CA PHE A 61 1.15 2.31 12.99
C PHE A 61 1.26 1.98 11.50
N TYR A 62 2.22 2.55 10.77
CA TYR A 62 2.38 2.30 9.34
C TYR A 62 2.73 0.83 9.04
N LEU A 63 3.60 0.21 9.83
CA LEU A 63 3.92 -1.21 9.67
C LEU A 63 2.67 -2.10 9.83
N LEU A 64 1.85 -1.85 10.85
CA LEU A 64 0.61 -2.59 11.05
C LEU A 64 -0.44 -2.31 9.95
N GLN A 65 -0.50 -1.06 9.48
CA GLN A 65 -1.40 -0.68 8.41
C GLN A 65 -1.04 -1.42 7.11
N ASP A 66 0.25 -1.45 6.76
CA ASP A 66 0.72 -2.14 5.56
C ASP A 66 0.51 -3.65 5.65
N ILE A 67 0.74 -4.27 6.82
CA ILE A 67 0.41 -5.69 7.06
C ILE A 67 -1.07 -5.97 6.76
N ARG A 68 -1.99 -5.10 7.22
CA ARG A 68 -3.43 -5.27 6.95
C ARG A 68 -3.79 -5.06 5.48
N ASN A 69 -3.04 -4.23 4.78
CA ASN A 69 -3.30 -3.91 3.38
C ASN A 69 -2.79 -5.00 2.42
N ILE A 70 -1.99 -5.96 2.88
CA ILE A 70 -1.44 -7.05 2.05
C ILE A 70 -2.55 -7.91 1.43
N ASP A 71 -3.61 -8.22 2.16
CA ASP A 71 -4.74 -9.00 1.62
C ASP A 71 -5.45 -8.25 0.49
N THR A 72 -5.56 -6.93 0.62
CA THR A 72 -6.15 -6.07 -0.42
C THR A 72 -5.22 -6.03 -1.64
N MET A 73 -3.91 -5.89 -1.42
CA MET A 73 -2.90 -5.93 -2.47
C MET A 73 -2.93 -7.26 -3.23
N ASP A 74 -3.05 -8.40 -2.55
CA ASP A 74 -3.13 -9.72 -3.19
C ASP A 74 -4.34 -9.86 -4.10
N HIS A 75 -5.51 -9.45 -3.60
CA HIS A 75 -6.75 -9.46 -4.37
C HIS A 75 -6.63 -8.60 -5.62
N ASP A 76 -6.07 -7.40 -5.50
CA ASP A 76 -5.94 -6.47 -6.60
C ASP A 76 -4.88 -6.91 -7.63
N LEU A 77 -3.75 -7.48 -7.19
CA LEU A 77 -2.76 -8.09 -8.08
C LEU A 77 -3.34 -9.30 -8.83
N THR A 78 -4.14 -10.14 -8.16
CA THR A 78 -4.82 -11.28 -8.78
C THR A 78 -5.81 -10.82 -9.85
N LYS A 79 -6.60 -9.77 -9.58
CA LYS A 79 -7.48 -9.17 -10.59
C LYS A 79 -6.69 -8.62 -11.77
N ALA A 80 -5.63 -7.86 -11.50
CA ALA A 80 -4.79 -7.27 -12.53
C ALA A 80 -4.19 -8.35 -13.45
N LEU A 81 -3.68 -9.45 -12.87
CA LEU A 81 -3.15 -10.59 -13.63
C LEU A 81 -4.22 -11.17 -14.58
N ARG A 82 -5.41 -11.46 -14.07
CA ARG A 82 -6.52 -11.99 -14.87
C ARG A 82 -6.92 -11.06 -16.01
N GLN A 83 -7.00 -9.76 -15.73
CA GLN A 83 -7.33 -8.76 -16.74
C GLN A 83 -6.29 -8.73 -17.86
N VAL A 84 -4.99 -8.73 -17.52
CA VAL A 84 -3.91 -8.75 -18.52
C VAL A 84 -3.97 -10.03 -19.36
N GLN A 85 -4.14 -11.19 -18.73
CA GLN A 85 -4.21 -12.48 -19.44
C GLN A 85 -5.39 -12.57 -20.40
N GLU A 86 -6.58 -12.11 -19.99
CA GLU A 86 -7.78 -12.11 -20.85
C GLU A 86 -7.66 -11.12 -22.01
N VAL A 87 -7.10 -9.93 -21.76
CA VAL A 87 -6.83 -8.94 -22.81
C VAL A 87 -5.81 -9.47 -23.82
N ASP A 88 -4.72 -10.07 -23.36
CA ASP A 88 -3.66 -10.59 -24.23
C ASP A 88 -4.18 -11.74 -25.12
N LYS A 89 -4.94 -12.67 -24.52
CA LYS A 89 -5.61 -13.76 -25.25
C LYS A 89 -6.58 -13.22 -26.31
N THR A 90 -7.41 -12.24 -25.93
CA THR A 90 -8.39 -11.65 -26.84
C THR A 90 -7.70 -10.89 -27.97
N PHE A 91 -6.65 -10.14 -27.66
CA PHE A 91 -5.84 -9.40 -28.61
C PHE A 91 -5.17 -10.33 -29.64
N GLY A 92 -4.53 -11.40 -29.18
CA GLY A 92 -3.91 -12.40 -30.06
C GLY A 92 -4.92 -13.02 -31.02
N ARG A 93 -6.10 -13.41 -30.52
CA ARG A 93 -7.20 -13.93 -31.34
C ARG A 93 -7.66 -12.93 -32.40
N LEU A 94 -7.87 -11.66 -32.04
CA LEU A 94 -8.30 -10.61 -32.99
C LEU A 94 -7.24 -10.27 -34.03
N ARG A 95 -5.96 -10.52 -33.74
CA ARG A 95 -4.83 -10.31 -34.67
C ARG A 95 -4.48 -11.55 -35.49
N GLY A 96 -5.26 -12.63 -35.40
CA GLY A 96 -5.01 -13.88 -36.12
C GLY A 96 -3.77 -14.64 -35.64
N ASN A 97 -3.24 -14.29 -34.45
CA ASN A 97 -2.06 -14.90 -33.84
C ASN A 97 -2.36 -15.27 -32.38
N PRO A 98 -3.22 -16.29 -32.12
CA PRO A 98 -3.70 -16.62 -30.77
C PRO A 98 -2.59 -17.08 -29.81
N ASP A 99 -1.48 -17.59 -30.36
CA ASP A 99 -0.32 -18.06 -29.59
C ASP A 99 0.64 -16.93 -29.23
N LYS A 100 0.51 -15.75 -29.86
CA LYS A 100 1.38 -14.61 -29.57
C LYS A 100 0.91 -13.90 -28.30
N ARG A 101 1.65 -14.08 -27.22
CA ARG A 101 1.45 -13.39 -25.94
C ARG A 101 2.21 -12.05 -25.94
N SER A 102 1.52 -10.97 -26.30
CA SER A 102 2.15 -9.64 -26.43
C SER A 102 2.34 -8.95 -25.07
N LEU A 103 1.59 -9.37 -24.05
CA LEU A 103 1.64 -8.82 -22.69
C LEU A 103 2.22 -9.80 -21.66
N GLU A 104 2.83 -10.90 -22.10
CA GLU A 104 3.41 -11.93 -21.23
C GLU A 104 4.36 -11.35 -20.18
N ALA A 105 5.22 -10.42 -20.60
CA ALA A 105 6.17 -9.76 -19.72
C ALA A 105 5.50 -8.99 -18.56
N VAL A 106 4.28 -8.49 -18.74
CA VAL A 106 3.51 -7.84 -17.68
C VAL A 106 2.95 -8.89 -16.72
N SER A 107 2.36 -9.98 -17.24
CA SER A 107 1.87 -11.10 -16.44
C SER A 107 2.97 -11.68 -15.54
N ILE A 108 4.17 -11.91 -16.09
CA ILE A 108 5.33 -12.43 -15.34
C ILE A 108 5.71 -11.48 -14.19
N LYS A 109 5.67 -10.16 -14.41
CA LYS A 109 5.97 -9.19 -13.35
C LYS A 109 4.92 -9.19 -12.25
N ILE A 110 3.64 -9.34 -12.59
CA ILE A 110 2.56 -9.43 -11.61
C ILE A 110 2.65 -10.75 -10.83
N GLU A 111 2.92 -11.87 -11.49
CA GLU A 111 3.17 -13.17 -10.84
C GLU A 111 4.35 -13.11 -9.88
N LYS A 112 5.45 -12.44 -10.28
CA LYS A 112 6.57 -12.20 -9.39
C LYS A 112 6.15 -11.40 -8.15
N ALA A 113 5.36 -10.34 -8.31
CA ALA A 113 4.86 -9.55 -7.19
C ALA A 113 3.98 -10.40 -6.24
N LEU A 114 3.10 -11.25 -6.80
CA LEU A 114 2.28 -12.19 -6.02
C LEU A 114 3.14 -13.19 -5.24
N ASN A 115 4.21 -13.72 -5.84
CA ASN A 115 5.10 -14.67 -5.18
C ASN A 115 5.96 -14.00 -4.09
N SER A 116 6.34 -12.74 -4.27
CA SER A 116 7.10 -11.98 -3.28
C SER A 116 6.26 -11.49 -2.10
N ARG A 117 4.94 -11.55 -2.18
CA ARG A 117 4.05 -11.00 -1.14
C ARG A 117 4.21 -11.68 0.22
N ALA A 118 4.38 -13.01 0.23
CA ALA A 118 4.43 -13.77 1.49
C ALA A 118 5.71 -13.45 2.26
N ILE A 119 6.83 -13.31 1.54
CA ILE A 119 8.10 -12.87 2.09
C ILE A 119 7.95 -11.43 2.61
N PHE A 120 7.34 -10.55 1.83
CA PHE A 120 7.12 -9.16 2.24
C PHE A 120 6.23 -9.03 3.50
N GLU A 121 5.21 -9.88 3.64
CA GLU A 121 4.38 -9.94 4.84
C GLU A 121 5.17 -10.39 6.06
N GLU A 122 6.01 -11.42 5.91
CA GLU A 122 6.88 -11.92 6.97
C GLU A 122 7.89 -10.84 7.39
N ASP A 123 8.55 -10.18 6.43
CA ASP A 123 9.50 -9.09 6.66
C ASP A 123 8.85 -7.94 7.43
N LEU A 124 7.61 -7.56 7.09
CA LEU A 124 6.88 -6.49 7.79
C LEU A 124 6.51 -6.90 9.22
N LYS A 125 6.09 -8.15 9.43
CA LYS A 125 5.80 -8.68 10.77
C LYS A 125 7.05 -8.71 11.63
N ASP A 126 8.17 -9.19 11.08
CA ASP A 126 9.46 -9.21 11.75
C ASP A 126 9.94 -7.80 12.10
N ALA A 127 9.86 -6.85 11.15
CA ALA A 127 10.20 -5.46 11.39
C ALA A 127 9.36 -4.84 12.54
N TYR A 128 8.06 -5.15 12.61
CA TYR A 128 7.20 -4.67 13.69
C TYR A 128 7.57 -5.29 15.05
N LEU A 129 7.84 -6.59 15.09
CA LEU A 129 8.27 -7.27 16.32
C LEU A 129 9.62 -6.73 16.80
N THR A 130 10.58 -6.57 15.87
CA THR A 130 11.90 -6.00 16.12
C THR A 130 11.82 -4.55 16.58
N LEU A 131 10.91 -3.74 16.03
CA LEU A 131 10.66 -2.38 16.52
C LEU A 131 10.21 -2.39 17.99
N LYS A 132 9.27 -3.28 18.35
CA LYS A 132 8.77 -3.38 19.73
C LYS A 132 9.87 -3.81 20.70
N SER A 133 10.65 -4.82 20.36
CA SER A 133 11.77 -5.25 21.22
C SER A 133 12.82 -4.15 21.34
N SER A 134 13.20 -3.51 20.23
CA SER A 134 14.20 -2.43 20.22
C SER A 134 13.77 -1.23 21.07
N ILE A 135 12.50 -0.85 21.04
CA ILE A 135 11.95 0.20 21.92
C ILE A 135 12.11 -0.19 23.39
N GLN A 136 11.74 -1.43 23.74
CA GLN A 136 11.85 -1.91 25.12
C GLN A 136 13.30 -1.97 25.59
N GLU A 137 14.19 -2.56 24.80
CA GLU A 137 15.62 -2.66 25.09
C GLU A 137 16.26 -1.28 25.27
N THR A 138 15.96 -0.35 24.37
CA THR A 138 16.48 1.03 24.45
C THR A 138 16.03 1.71 25.74
N LEU A 139 14.74 1.60 26.10
CA LEU A 139 14.20 2.24 27.30
C LEU A 139 14.66 1.57 28.61
N VAL A 140 14.95 0.27 28.60
CA VAL A 140 15.48 -0.46 29.76
C VAL A 140 16.96 -0.13 29.99
N ASN A 141 17.76 -0.09 28.92
CA ASN A 141 19.19 0.18 29.00
C ASN A 141 19.51 1.65 29.34
N ASP A 142 18.59 2.56 29.04
CA ASP A 142 18.71 3.99 29.34
C ASP A 142 18.34 4.33 30.80
N VAL A 143 17.83 3.39 31.60
CA VAL A 143 17.60 3.63 33.04
C VAL A 143 18.97 3.81 33.71
N PRO A 144 19.33 5.03 34.19
CA PRO A 144 20.62 5.22 34.83
C PRO A 144 20.67 4.35 36.08
N SER A 145 21.61 3.39 36.11
CA SER A 145 21.99 2.74 37.36
C SER A 145 22.34 3.87 38.32
N LYS A 146 21.59 4.02 39.42
CA LYS A 146 21.89 5.00 40.46
C LYS A 146 23.36 4.82 40.89
N SER A 147 24.25 5.65 40.34
CA SER A 147 25.61 5.79 40.83
C SER A 147 25.47 6.30 42.25
N LYS A 148 25.81 5.45 43.21
CA LYS A 148 26.12 5.86 44.58
C LYS A 148 27.35 6.76 44.58
#